data_AF-A0A364JVL9-F1
#
_entry.id   AF-A0A364JVL9-F1
#
_cell.length_a   1.000
_cell.length_b   1.000
_cell.length_c   1.000
_cell.angle_alpha   90.00
_cell.angle_beta   90.00
_cell.angle_gamma   90.00
#
_symmetry.space_group_name_H-M   'P 1'
#
loop_
_entity.id
_entity.type
_entity.pdbx_description
1 polymer ?
#
loop_
_entity_poly.entity_id
_entity_poly.type
_entity_poly.pdbx_seq_one_letter_code
_entity_poly.pdbx_strand_id
1 'polypeptide(L)'
;MIKKFKSFGVLASHKMEVEAEGQIYKYLSFRNANGVEWQDLVAQFEPFDFYIAMTDEGRIVSMESDPDASQIAGLEIIGINVSEDFNFTNGPGGTIYGKIWNGSTIIDPALTPTPADVDQERDRRISGGFSFGGVFYQTRPEDRENIAGASTAALAAITNGAEPGDYRWHGGDADFVWIAADNSTHAMDAQTLFAFGQAAMAHKQAHIFAARAIKDADPIPADFADDAYWPAALYSPVA
;
A
#
# COMPACT_ATOMS: atom_id res chain seq x y z
N MET A 1 -3.12 39.78 12.89
CA MET A 1 -3.32 38.54 12.11
C MET A 1 -3.36 37.40 13.12
N ILE A 2 -4.49 36.73 13.29
CA ILE A 2 -4.60 35.58 14.20
C ILE A 2 -3.66 34.50 13.66
N LYS A 3 -2.72 34.03 14.48
CA LYS A 3 -1.85 32.92 14.10
C LYS A 3 -2.73 31.67 13.97
N LYS A 4 -2.73 31.04 12.80
CA LYS A 4 -3.48 29.80 12.56
C LYS A 4 -2.97 28.65 13.45
N PHE A 5 -1.67 28.64 13.77
CA PHE A 5 -1.06 27.65 14.64
C PHE A 5 0.22 28.19 15.28
N LYS A 6 0.71 27.49 16.32
CA LYS A 6 1.99 27.74 16.98
C LYS A 6 2.58 26.43 17.49
N SER A 7 3.79 26.10 17.02
CA SER A 7 4.59 25.05 17.66
C SER A 7 5.24 25.57 18.95
N PHE A 8 5.12 24.75 19.99
CA PHE A 8 5.77 24.92 21.29
C PHE A 8 6.99 24.00 21.46
N GLY A 9 7.26 23.14 20.47
CA GLY A 9 8.35 22.18 20.46
C GLY A 9 8.08 20.93 21.30
N VAL A 10 9.11 20.10 21.41
CA VAL A 10 9.08 18.87 22.20
C VAL A 10 9.22 19.20 23.69
N LEU A 11 8.33 18.63 24.51
CA LEU A 11 8.35 18.80 25.96
C LEU A 11 9.13 17.68 26.66
N ALA A 12 9.95 18.05 27.64
CA ALA A 12 10.61 17.13 28.56
C ALA A 12 10.01 17.25 29.97
N SER A 13 9.70 16.12 30.60
CA SER A 13 9.19 16.10 31.97
C SER A 13 10.32 16.12 33.00
N HIS A 14 10.12 16.91 34.05
CA HIS A 14 11.06 17.10 35.15
C HIS A 14 10.31 16.89 36.46
N LYS A 15 10.85 16.05 37.34
CA LYS A 15 10.28 15.84 38.68
C LYS A 15 10.69 17.00 39.57
N MET A 16 9.70 17.68 40.14
CA MET A 16 9.89 18.83 41.03
C MET A 16 9.35 18.52 42.41
N GLU A 17 9.97 19.12 43.43
CA GLU A 17 9.49 19.11 44.81
C GLU A 17 9.37 20.56 45.27
N VAL A 18 8.22 20.93 45.83
CA VAL A 18 7.98 22.25 46.42
C VAL A 18 7.47 22.04 47.84
N GLU A 19 8.07 22.73 48.79
CA GLU A 19 7.57 22.81 50.16
C GLU A 19 6.66 24.03 50.31
N ALA A 20 5.41 23.78 50.69
CA ALA A 20 4.44 24.83 51.01
C ALA A 20 3.66 24.42 52.26
N GLU A 21 3.50 25.35 53.20
CA GLU A 21 2.79 25.11 54.47
C GLU A 21 3.30 23.91 55.28
N GLY A 22 4.60 23.60 55.18
CA GLY A 22 5.23 22.45 55.85
C GLY A 22 4.93 21.09 55.20
N GLN A 23 4.34 21.08 54.00
CA GLN A 23 4.09 19.88 53.20
C GLN A 23 4.91 19.91 51.90
N ILE A 24 5.50 18.76 51.53
CA ILE A 24 6.21 18.59 50.26
C ILE A 24 5.23 18.08 49.19
N TYR A 25 5.08 18.85 48.12
CA TYR A 25 4.32 18.50 46.93
C TYR A 25 5.28 18.05 45.84
N LYS A 26 5.03 16.86 45.27
CA LYS A 26 5.78 16.33 44.13
C LYS A 26 4.93 16.45 42.89
N TYR A 27 5.46 17.09 41.85
CA TYR A 27 4.76 17.26 40.59
C TYR A 27 5.72 17.12 39.40
N LEU A 28 5.14 16.99 38.21
CA LEU A 28 5.89 17.00 36.95
C LEU A 28 5.79 18.39 36.33
N SER A 29 6.93 19.00 36.06
CA SER A 29 7.04 20.22 35.26
C SER A 29 7.46 19.85 33.85
N PHE A 30 6.79 20.38 32.84
CA PHE A 30 7.10 20.16 31.43
C PHE A 30 7.82 21.39 30.88
N ARG A 31 8.95 21.17 30.21
CA ARG A 31 9.80 22.25 29.68
C ARG A 31 10.14 21.98 28.23
N ASN A 32 10.23 23.04 27.43
CA ASN A 32 10.75 22.90 26.06
C ASN A 32 12.30 22.76 26.06
N ALA A 33 12.88 22.62 24.87
CA ALA A 33 14.33 22.50 24.69
C ALA A 33 15.15 23.68 25.24
N ASN A 34 14.55 24.86 25.41
CA ASN A 34 15.19 26.04 25.97
C ASN A 34 15.05 26.12 27.51
N GLY A 35 14.43 25.11 28.14
CA GLY A 35 14.19 25.06 29.59
C GLY A 35 13.01 25.92 30.06
N VAL A 36 12.25 26.53 29.14
CA VAL A 36 11.08 27.33 29.49
C VAL A 36 9.91 26.41 29.83
N GLU A 37 9.23 26.71 30.94
CA GLU A 37 8.11 25.92 31.45
C GLU A 37 6.87 26.05 30.57
N TRP A 38 6.11 24.95 30.45
CA TRP A 38 4.92 24.85 29.61
C TRP A 38 3.91 25.97 29.90
N GLN A 39 3.62 26.21 31.18
CA GLN A 39 2.68 27.26 31.59
C GLN A 39 3.14 28.65 31.14
N ASP A 40 4.45 28.94 31.26
CA ASP A 40 5.03 30.20 30.80
C ASP A 40 4.99 30.31 29.27
N LEU A 41 5.11 29.20 28.55
CA LEU A 41 5.04 29.18 27.09
C LEU A 41 3.64 29.48 26.59
N VAL A 42 2.62 28.82 27.15
CA VAL A 42 1.24 28.99 26.71
C VAL A 42 0.71 30.36 27.09
N ALA A 43 1.04 30.87 28.29
CA ALA A 43 0.62 32.18 28.78
C ALA A 43 1.10 33.36 27.90
N GLN A 44 2.08 33.15 27.01
CA GLN A 44 2.52 34.15 26.04
C GLN A 44 1.57 34.33 24.84
N PHE A 45 0.55 33.48 24.71
CA PHE A 45 -0.37 33.47 23.59
C PHE A 45 -1.83 33.51 24.08
N GLU A 46 -2.70 34.06 23.24
CA GLU A 46 -4.14 33.82 23.39
C GLU A 46 -4.42 32.31 23.25
N PRO A 47 -5.41 31.76 23.98
CA PRO A 47 -5.75 30.35 23.89
C PRO A 47 -6.03 29.92 22.45
N PHE A 48 -5.49 28.77 22.07
CA PHE A 48 -5.86 28.09 20.83
C PHE A 48 -7.13 27.26 21.04
N ASP A 49 -7.88 27.02 19.96
CA ASP A 49 -9.05 26.13 20.01
C ASP A 49 -8.67 24.73 20.50
N PHE A 50 -7.53 24.22 20.06
CA PHE A 50 -6.98 22.93 20.48
C PHE A 50 -5.45 22.92 20.55
N TYR A 51 -4.93 22.00 21.35
CA TYR A 51 -3.53 21.62 21.44
C TYR A 51 -3.39 20.18 21.01
N ILE A 52 -2.55 19.92 20.01
CA ILE A 52 -2.26 18.57 19.54
C ILE A 52 -0.88 18.14 20.02
N ALA A 53 -0.77 16.89 20.49
CA ALA A 53 0.51 16.24 20.76
C ALA A 53 0.81 15.24 19.65
N MET A 54 2.03 15.29 19.10
CA MET A 54 2.44 14.44 17.99
C MET A 54 3.80 13.79 18.16
N THR A 55 3.94 12.63 17.54
CA THR A 55 5.24 11.95 17.32
C THR A 55 6.13 12.78 16.39
N ASP A 56 7.40 12.40 16.29
CA ASP A 56 8.38 12.97 15.34
C ASP A 56 7.98 12.79 13.86
N GLU A 57 7.17 11.76 13.55
CA GLU A 57 6.54 11.56 12.23
C GLU A 57 5.32 12.46 11.99
N GLY A 58 4.96 13.34 12.93
CA GLY A 58 3.78 14.21 12.85
C GLY A 58 2.44 13.51 13.15
N ARG A 59 2.47 12.24 13.58
CA ARG A 59 1.26 11.50 13.97
C ARG A 59 0.66 12.04 15.26
N ILE A 60 -0.60 12.45 15.20
CA ILE A 60 -1.37 13.00 16.33
C ILE A 60 -1.82 11.87 17.25
N VAL A 61 -1.48 11.99 18.53
CA VAL A 61 -1.85 11.01 19.58
C VAL A 61 -2.73 11.61 20.68
N SER A 62 -2.82 12.94 20.77
CA SER A 62 -3.71 13.68 21.67
C SER A 62 -4.18 14.96 20.99
N MET A 63 -5.41 15.37 21.27
CA MET A 63 -5.98 16.66 20.87
C MET A 63 -6.97 17.13 21.92
N GLU A 64 -6.62 18.18 22.67
CA GLU A 64 -7.42 18.70 23.77
C GLU A 64 -7.59 20.21 23.68
N SER A 65 -8.72 20.72 24.13
CA SER A 65 -8.95 22.18 24.23
C SER A 65 -8.21 22.79 25.41
N ASP A 66 -7.93 21.98 26.44
CA ASP A 66 -7.10 22.36 27.57
C ASP A 66 -5.62 22.10 27.26
N PRO A 67 -4.75 23.12 27.26
CA PRO A 67 -3.31 22.94 27.03
C PRO A 67 -2.67 21.92 27.96
N ASP A 68 -3.14 21.79 29.20
CA ASP A 68 -2.55 20.92 30.20
C ASP A 68 -2.91 19.45 30.02
N ALA A 69 -3.95 19.15 29.25
CA ALA A 69 -4.37 17.80 28.96
C ALA A 69 -3.56 17.15 27.82
N SER A 70 -2.88 17.95 27.00
CA SER A 70 -2.01 17.46 25.91
C SER A 70 -0.51 17.50 26.22
N GLN A 71 -0.09 17.86 27.44
CA GLN A 71 1.34 17.90 27.81
C GLN A 71 1.95 16.48 27.97
N ILE A 72 2.40 15.91 26.86
CA ILE A 72 3.00 14.56 26.84
C ILE A 72 4.51 14.69 26.63
N ALA A 73 5.28 14.09 27.54
CA ALA A 73 6.73 14.11 27.47
C ALA A 73 7.23 13.37 26.22
N GLY A 74 8.23 13.94 25.54
CA GLY A 74 8.84 13.40 24.33
C GLY A 74 8.07 13.71 23.05
N LEU A 75 6.91 14.38 23.13
CA LEU A 75 6.11 14.74 21.96
C LEU A 75 6.16 16.24 21.67
N GLU A 76 6.01 16.60 20.40
CA GLU A 76 5.84 17.99 19.98
C GLU A 76 4.41 18.43 20.23
N ILE A 77 4.24 19.63 20.81
CA ILE A 77 2.94 20.25 21.02
C ILE A 77 2.73 21.42 20.08
N ILE A 78 1.58 21.45 19.40
CA ILE A 78 1.15 22.56 18.54
C ILE A 78 -0.23 23.05 18.99
N GLY A 79 -0.34 24.34 19.27
CA GLY A 79 -1.64 25.02 19.39
C GLY A 79 -2.18 25.34 18.01
N ILE A 80 -3.43 24.98 17.74
CA ILE A 80 -4.11 25.17 16.47
C ILE A 80 -5.45 25.89 16.67
N ASN A 81 -5.74 26.85 15.80
CA ASN A 81 -7.08 27.43 15.67
C ASN A 81 -7.76 26.77 14.48
N VAL A 82 -8.82 26.01 14.73
CA VAL A 82 -9.52 25.26 13.68
C VAL A 82 -10.54 26.18 13.01
N SER A 83 -10.43 26.30 11.68
CA SER A 83 -11.51 26.83 10.85
C SER A 83 -12.58 25.76 10.62
N GLU A 84 -13.72 26.15 10.05
CA GLU A 84 -14.78 25.26 9.57
C GLU A 84 -14.28 24.12 8.65
N ASP A 85 -13.05 24.21 8.14
CA ASP A 85 -12.42 23.21 7.27
C ASP A 85 -11.87 21.97 8.01
N PHE A 86 -11.68 22.04 9.33
CA PHE A 86 -11.20 20.92 10.14
C PHE A 86 -12.37 20.08 10.68
N ASN A 87 -12.96 19.23 9.83
CA ASN A 87 -14.07 18.34 10.19
C ASN A 87 -13.61 17.09 10.99
N PHE A 88 -12.90 17.27 12.11
CA PHE A 88 -12.43 16.17 12.95
C PHE A 88 -13.06 16.22 14.34
N THR A 89 -13.41 15.04 14.87
CA THR A 89 -13.88 14.85 16.25
C THR A 89 -12.76 14.36 17.17
N ASN A 90 -12.76 14.83 18.44
CA ASN A 90 -11.89 14.35 19.52
C ASN A 90 -12.64 13.40 20.48
N GLY A 91 -11.92 12.74 21.40
CA GLY A 91 -12.49 11.80 22.39
C GLY A 91 -12.65 10.35 21.89
N PRO A 92 -13.26 9.44 22.69
CA PRO A 92 -13.46 8.05 22.31
C PRO A 92 -14.25 7.91 21.00
N GLY A 93 -13.66 7.27 19.99
CA GLY A 93 -14.24 7.18 18.64
C GLY A 93 -14.05 8.44 17.78
N GLY A 94 -13.26 9.41 18.27
CA GLY A 94 -12.85 10.59 17.52
C GLY A 94 -12.03 10.24 16.29
N THR A 95 -12.23 10.99 15.21
CA THR A 95 -11.53 10.76 13.94
C THR A 95 -10.08 11.29 13.91
N ILE A 96 -9.68 12.12 14.88
CA ILE A 96 -8.40 12.82 14.83
C ILE A 96 -7.19 11.92 15.12
N TYR A 97 -7.36 10.90 15.96
CA TYR A 97 -6.24 10.09 16.43
C TYR A 97 -5.63 9.25 15.30
N GLY A 98 -4.31 9.33 15.16
CA GLY A 98 -3.57 8.65 14.09
C GLY A 98 -3.46 9.44 12.78
N LYS A 99 -4.10 10.60 12.65
CA LYS A 99 -3.88 11.54 11.53
C LYS A 99 -2.51 12.21 11.62
N ILE A 100 -2.05 12.79 10.52
CA ILE A 100 -0.74 13.43 10.41
C ILE A 100 -0.93 14.96 10.36
N TRP A 101 -0.19 15.68 11.20
CA TRP A 101 0.05 17.11 11.01
C TRP A 101 1.22 17.31 10.05
N ASN A 102 0.98 17.93 8.90
CA ASN A 102 2.02 18.13 7.86
C ASN A 102 2.74 19.49 7.93
N GLY A 103 2.59 20.23 9.04
CA GLY A 103 3.08 21.60 9.18
C GLY A 103 2.08 22.68 8.80
N SER A 104 0.93 22.32 8.21
CA SER A 104 -0.09 23.30 7.77
C SER A 104 -1.54 22.84 7.98
N THR A 105 -1.79 21.54 7.83
CA THR A 105 -3.12 20.94 7.97
C THR A 105 -3.00 19.51 8.52
N ILE A 106 -4.14 18.94 8.89
CA ILE A 106 -4.27 17.57 9.36
C ILE A 106 -4.77 16.71 8.20
N ILE A 107 -3.99 15.70 7.84
CA ILE A 107 -4.27 14.79 6.73
C ILE A 107 -4.43 13.36 7.24
N ASP A 108 -5.13 12.53 6.47
CA ASP A 108 -5.05 11.10 6.66
C ASP A 108 -3.62 10.60 6.40
N PRO A 109 -3.10 9.68 7.21
CA PRO A 109 -1.82 9.05 6.89
C PRO A 109 -1.98 8.35 5.54
N ALA A 110 -1.00 8.53 4.64
CA ALA A 110 -0.94 7.71 3.46
C ALA A 110 -0.92 6.24 3.90
N LEU A 111 -1.82 5.42 3.35
CA LEU A 111 -1.77 3.98 3.57
C LEU A 111 -0.45 3.50 2.98
N THR A 112 0.52 3.17 3.84
CA THR A 112 1.75 2.54 3.39
C THR A 112 1.37 1.18 2.80
N PRO A 113 1.59 0.94 1.50
CA PRO A 113 1.24 -0.34 0.91
C PRO A 113 2.00 -1.46 1.62
N THR A 114 1.32 -2.58 1.79
CA THR A 114 1.84 -3.75 2.45
C THR A 114 2.30 -4.79 1.42
N PRO A 115 3.16 -5.74 1.82
CA PRO A 115 3.46 -6.91 1.00
C PRO A 115 2.22 -7.66 0.50
N ALA A 116 1.13 -7.68 1.29
CA ALA A 116 -0.12 -8.30 0.91
C ALA A 116 -0.85 -7.56 -0.22
N ASP A 117 -0.78 -6.22 -0.26
CA ASP A 117 -1.36 -5.42 -1.34
C ASP A 117 -0.65 -5.72 -2.67
N VAL A 118 0.68 -5.87 -2.64
CA VAL A 118 1.48 -6.26 -3.81
C VAL A 118 1.15 -7.69 -4.26
N ASP A 119 0.97 -8.63 -3.32
CA ASP A 119 0.58 -10.00 -3.64
C ASP A 119 -0.82 -10.07 -4.27
N GLN A 120 -1.78 -9.27 -3.78
CA GLN A 120 -3.11 -9.17 -4.37
C GLN A 120 -3.05 -8.63 -5.81
N GLU A 121 -2.26 -7.60 -6.05
CA GLU A 121 -2.13 -7.00 -7.39
C GLU A 121 -1.44 -7.95 -8.37
N ARG A 122 -0.40 -8.65 -7.92
CA ARG A 122 0.23 -9.74 -8.70
C ARG A 122 -0.82 -10.77 -9.12
N ASP A 123 -1.61 -11.27 -8.17
CA ASP A 123 -2.56 -12.34 -8.42
C ASP A 123 -3.72 -11.89 -9.32
N ARG A 124 -4.15 -10.62 -9.20
CA ARG A 124 -5.09 -9.97 -10.12
C ARG A 124 -4.55 -9.95 -11.55
N ARG A 125 -3.30 -9.55 -11.75
CA ARG A 125 -2.65 -9.47 -13.07
C ARG A 125 -2.38 -10.85 -13.68
N ILE A 126 -1.91 -11.81 -12.89
CA ILE A 126 -1.72 -13.20 -13.34
C ILE A 126 -3.06 -13.82 -13.74
N SER A 127 -4.13 -13.58 -12.99
CA SER A 127 -5.45 -14.14 -13.31
C SER A 127 -6.16 -13.36 -14.43
N GLY A 128 -5.75 -12.12 -14.65
CA GLY A 128 -6.28 -11.23 -15.68
C GLY A 128 -6.09 -11.75 -17.10
N GLY A 129 -5.07 -12.57 -17.36
CA GLY A 129 -4.79 -13.11 -18.68
C GLY A 129 -3.57 -12.49 -19.36
N PHE A 130 -3.30 -12.94 -20.58
CA PHE A 130 -2.27 -12.40 -21.45
C PHE A 130 -2.68 -12.54 -22.92
N SER A 131 -2.07 -11.73 -23.78
CA SER A 131 -2.24 -11.87 -25.23
C SER A 131 -1.16 -12.78 -25.79
N PHE A 132 -1.57 -13.72 -26.64
CA PHE A 132 -0.69 -14.62 -27.38
C PHE A 132 -1.09 -14.61 -28.86
N GLY A 133 -0.15 -14.32 -29.75
CA GLY A 133 -0.45 -14.25 -31.19
C GLY A 133 -1.52 -13.20 -31.56
N GLY A 134 -1.64 -12.13 -30.76
CA GLY A 134 -2.66 -11.10 -30.94
C GLY A 134 -4.04 -11.42 -30.36
N VAL A 135 -4.21 -12.58 -29.72
CA VAL A 135 -5.47 -13.02 -29.10
C VAL A 135 -5.34 -13.01 -27.59
N PHE A 136 -6.35 -12.51 -26.87
CA PHE A 136 -6.35 -12.44 -25.41
C PHE A 136 -6.94 -13.70 -24.77
N TYR A 137 -6.19 -14.32 -23.87
CA TYR A 137 -6.58 -15.54 -23.15
C TYR A 137 -6.62 -15.31 -21.64
N GLN A 138 -7.63 -15.89 -20.98
CA GLN A 138 -7.73 -15.87 -19.52
C GLN A 138 -6.76 -16.89 -18.90
N THR A 139 -6.26 -16.58 -17.71
CA THR A 139 -5.32 -17.44 -16.98
C THR A 139 -5.70 -17.54 -15.51
N ARG A 140 -6.97 -17.81 -15.21
CA ARG A 140 -7.44 -18.15 -13.86
C ARG A 140 -6.77 -19.45 -13.36
N PRO A 141 -6.83 -19.78 -12.06
CA PRO A 141 -6.23 -21.02 -11.56
C PRO A 141 -6.56 -22.27 -12.37
N GLU A 142 -7.85 -22.46 -12.70
CA GLU A 142 -8.36 -23.55 -13.52
C GLU A 142 -7.85 -23.50 -14.96
N ASP A 143 -7.82 -22.30 -15.57
CA ASP A 143 -7.31 -22.13 -16.93
C ASP A 143 -5.83 -22.52 -17.02
N ARG A 144 -5.03 -22.15 -16.02
CA ARG A 144 -3.59 -22.46 -15.99
C ARG A 144 -3.34 -23.96 -15.85
N GLU A 145 -4.16 -24.66 -15.07
CA GLU A 145 -4.10 -26.13 -14.98
C GLU A 145 -4.42 -26.77 -16.34
N ASN A 146 -5.48 -26.30 -17.01
CA ASN A 146 -5.86 -26.77 -18.33
C ASN A 146 -4.76 -26.49 -19.37
N ILE A 147 -4.18 -25.28 -19.37
CA ILE A 147 -3.08 -24.90 -20.27
C ILE A 147 -1.88 -25.79 -20.04
N ALA A 148 -1.50 -26.05 -18.78
CA ALA A 148 -0.36 -26.91 -18.46
C ALA A 148 -0.58 -28.36 -18.91
N GLY A 149 -1.78 -28.91 -18.69
CA GLY A 149 -2.15 -30.24 -19.15
C GLY A 149 -2.13 -30.36 -20.67
N ALA A 150 -2.75 -29.41 -21.36
CA ALA A 150 -2.81 -29.35 -22.82
C ALA A 150 -1.41 -29.17 -23.44
N SER A 151 -0.58 -28.28 -22.87
CA SER A 151 0.82 -28.08 -23.28
C SER A 151 1.67 -29.34 -23.08
N THR A 152 1.43 -30.13 -22.04
CA THR A 152 2.13 -31.39 -21.80
C THR A 152 1.74 -32.44 -22.85
N ALA A 153 0.44 -32.55 -23.16
CA ALA A 153 -0.03 -33.43 -24.23
C ALA A 153 0.54 -33.02 -25.60
N ALA A 154 0.62 -31.72 -25.88
CA ALA A 154 1.20 -31.17 -27.09
C ALA A 154 2.69 -31.55 -27.22
N LEU A 155 3.46 -31.44 -26.15
CA LEU A 155 4.88 -31.86 -26.12
C LEU A 155 5.05 -33.36 -26.42
N ALA A 156 4.17 -34.21 -25.87
CA ALA A 156 4.17 -35.64 -26.17
C ALA A 156 3.84 -35.91 -27.64
N ALA A 157 2.87 -35.18 -28.22
CA ALA A 157 2.53 -35.29 -29.63
C ALA A 157 3.67 -34.84 -30.55
N ILE A 158 4.35 -33.74 -30.24
CA ILE A 158 5.57 -33.29 -30.94
C ILE A 158 6.63 -34.39 -30.91
N THR A 159 6.85 -35.01 -29.74
CA THR A 159 7.82 -36.12 -29.58
C THR A 159 7.44 -37.33 -30.43
N ASN A 160 6.15 -37.57 -30.64
CA ASN A 160 5.62 -38.65 -31.46
C ASN A 160 5.51 -38.28 -32.96
N GLY A 161 5.98 -37.09 -33.37
CA GLY A 161 6.05 -36.67 -34.77
C GLY A 161 4.83 -35.90 -35.28
N ALA A 162 4.07 -35.23 -34.39
CA ALA A 162 3.06 -34.26 -34.83
C ALA A 162 3.73 -33.11 -35.59
N GLU A 163 3.28 -32.84 -36.81
CA GLU A 163 3.85 -31.81 -37.69
C GLU A 163 3.13 -30.46 -37.53
N PRO A 164 3.80 -29.32 -37.80
CA PRO A 164 3.15 -28.02 -37.86
C PRO A 164 1.97 -28.01 -38.83
N GLY A 165 0.86 -27.37 -38.43
CA GLY A 165 -0.39 -27.33 -39.17
C GLY A 165 -1.28 -28.58 -39.04
N ASP A 166 -0.83 -29.64 -38.36
CA ASP A 166 -1.71 -30.75 -38.00
C ASP A 166 -2.54 -30.39 -36.78
N TYR A 167 -3.80 -29.97 -36.98
CA TYR A 167 -4.74 -29.69 -35.89
C TYR A 167 -5.40 -30.95 -35.29
N ARG A 168 -5.10 -32.14 -35.82
CA ARG A 168 -5.59 -33.44 -35.34
C ARG A 168 -4.55 -34.21 -34.52
N TRP A 169 -3.47 -33.53 -34.13
CA TRP A 169 -2.39 -34.08 -33.31
C TRP A 169 -2.85 -34.77 -32.02
N HIS A 170 -4.04 -34.42 -31.49
CA HIS A 170 -4.62 -34.99 -30.26
C HIS A 170 -5.40 -36.29 -30.47
N GLY A 171 -5.58 -36.74 -31.72
CA GLY A 171 -6.21 -38.03 -32.06
C GLY A 171 -7.74 -38.04 -32.10
N GLY A 172 -8.41 -36.89 -32.00
CA GLY A 172 -9.86 -36.77 -32.13
C GLY A 172 -10.37 -36.53 -33.55
N ASP A 173 -11.69 -36.67 -33.73
CA ASP A 173 -12.38 -36.48 -35.01
C ASP A 173 -12.64 -35.00 -35.38
N ALA A 174 -12.21 -34.06 -34.54
CA ALA A 174 -12.30 -32.61 -34.75
C ALA A 174 -10.96 -31.92 -34.47
N ASP A 175 -10.77 -30.73 -35.06
CA ASP A 175 -9.56 -29.93 -34.87
C ASP A 175 -9.44 -29.50 -33.40
N PHE A 176 -8.22 -29.50 -32.85
CA PHE A 176 -7.98 -28.92 -31.54
C PHE A 176 -8.16 -27.41 -31.59
N VAL A 177 -9.02 -26.88 -30.72
CA VAL A 177 -9.25 -25.44 -30.59
C VAL A 177 -9.13 -25.00 -29.14
N TRP A 178 -8.56 -23.81 -28.93
CA TRP A 178 -8.62 -23.11 -27.66
C TRP A 178 -9.68 -22.00 -27.71
N ILE A 179 -10.37 -21.78 -26.59
CA ILE A 179 -11.37 -20.72 -26.46
C ILE A 179 -10.70 -19.49 -25.84
N ALA A 180 -10.70 -18.38 -26.57
CA ALA A 180 -10.19 -17.10 -26.11
C ALA A 180 -11.14 -16.42 -25.12
N ALA A 181 -10.67 -15.34 -24.49
CA ALA A 181 -11.45 -14.61 -23.48
C ALA A 181 -12.77 -14.01 -24.01
N ASP A 182 -12.84 -13.75 -25.31
CA ASP A 182 -14.03 -13.26 -26.02
C ASP A 182 -14.95 -14.39 -26.53
N ASN A 183 -14.67 -15.64 -26.14
CA ASN A 183 -15.33 -16.87 -26.60
C ASN A 183 -15.09 -17.25 -28.07
N SER A 184 -14.18 -16.58 -28.78
CA SER A 184 -13.75 -17.05 -30.10
C SER A 184 -12.90 -18.31 -29.99
N THR A 185 -13.01 -19.21 -30.97
CA THR A 185 -12.23 -20.45 -31.03
C THR A 185 -11.03 -20.28 -31.96
N HIS A 186 -9.87 -20.75 -31.53
CA HIS A 186 -8.61 -20.65 -32.26
C HIS A 186 -7.98 -22.03 -32.41
N ALA A 187 -7.81 -22.49 -33.64
CA ALA A 187 -7.13 -23.75 -33.92
C ALA A 187 -5.65 -23.64 -33.54
N MET A 188 -5.13 -24.65 -32.86
CA MET A 188 -3.72 -24.72 -32.46
C MET A 188 -3.17 -26.10 -32.78
N ASP A 189 -2.11 -26.14 -33.59
CA ASP A 189 -1.29 -27.34 -33.72
C ASP A 189 -0.49 -27.59 -32.43
N ALA A 190 0.19 -28.73 -32.35
CA ALA A 190 0.91 -29.12 -31.14
C ALA A 190 2.02 -28.10 -30.78
N GLN A 191 2.71 -27.57 -31.78
CA GLN A 191 3.79 -26.58 -31.61
C GLN A 191 3.24 -25.26 -31.05
N THR A 192 2.13 -24.77 -31.59
CA THR A 192 1.45 -23.55 -31.16
C THR A 192 0.93 -23.69 -29.74
N LEU A 193 0.30 -24.82 -29.41
CA LEU A 193 -0.21 -25.07 -28.07
C LEU A 193 0.93 -25.19 -27.03
N PHE A 194 2.04 -25.82 -27.40
CA PHE A 194 3.21 -25.87 -26.53
C PHE A 194 3.80 -24.47 -26.29
N ALA A 195 3.92 -23.66 -27.35
CA ALA A 195 4.36 -22.26 -27.23
C ALA A 195 3.40 -21.41 -26.38
N PHE A 196 2.09 -21.63 -26.51
CA PHE A 196 1.07 -20.98 -25.67
C PHE A 196 1.24 -21.35 -24.18
N GLY A 197 1.52 -22.62 -23.88
CA GLY A 197 1.84 -23.07 -22.52
C GLY A 197 3.10 -22.43 -21.94
N GLN A 198 4.16 -22.31 -22.74
CA GLN A 198 5.38 -21.61 -22.34
C GLN A 198 5.12 -20.12 -22.08
N ALA A 199 4.31 -19.47 -22.90
CA ALA A 199 3.92 -18.07 -22.69
C ALA A 199 3.12 -17.88 -21.39
N ALA A 200 2.19 -18.78 -21.07
CA ALA A 200 1.44 -18.73 -19.81
C ALA A 200 2.36 -18.91 -18.58
N MET A 201 3.35 -19.79 -18.68
CA MET A 201 4.38 -19.97 -17.65
C MET A 201 5.22 -18.69 -17.48
N ALA A 202 5.69 -18.11 -18.59
CA ALA A 202 6.48 -16.88 -18.59
C ALA A 202 5.70 -15.70 -17.99
N HIS A 203 4.41 -15.55 -18.33
CA HIS A 203 3.52 -14.54 -17.76
C HIS A 203 3.45 -14.62 -16.25
N LYS A 204 3.19 -15.81 -15.71
CA LYS A 204 3.14 -16.03 -14.26
C LYS A 204 4.49 -15.72 -13.61
N GLN A 205 5.58 -16.23 -14.18
CA GLN A 205 6.92 -16.06 -13.63
C GLN A 205 7.35 -14.58 -13.59
N ALA A 206 7.13 -13.84 -14.67
CA ALA A 206 7.48 -12.42 -14.75
C ALA A 206 6.76 -11.58 -13.68
N HIS A 207 5.47 -11.84 -13.44
CA HIS A 207 4.71 -11.16 -12.39
C HIS A 207 5.17 -11.52 -10.97
N ILE A 208 5.58 -12.76 -10.73
CA ILE A 208 6.15 -13.17 -9.43
C ILE A 208 7.45 -12.41 -9.14
N PHE A 209 8.33 -12.28 -10.15
CA PHE A 209 9.59 -11.54 -9.98
C PHE A 209 9.36 -10.03 -9.83
N ALA A 210 8.45 -9.44 -10.59
CA ALA A 210 8.07 -8.03 -10.43
C ALA A 210 7.52 -7.75 -9.02
N ALA A 211 6.59 -8.58 -8.53
CA ALA A 211 6.06 -8.46 -7.18
C ALA A 211 7.15 -8.57 -6.11
N ARG A 212 8.15 -9.42 -6.32
CA ARG A 212 9.28 -9.52 -5.40
C ARG A 212 10.11 -8.24 -5.39
N ALA A 213 10.44 -7.69 -6.55
CA ALA A 213 11.21 -6.45 -6.67
C ALA A 213 10.49 -5.27 -5.99
N ILE A 214 9.17 -5.16 -6.17
CA ILE A 214 8.35 -4.15 -5.49
C ILE A 214 8.39 -4.32 -3.97
N LYS A 215 8.27 -5.55 -3.46
CA LYS A 215 8.32 -5.84 -2.02
C LYS A 215 9.70 -5.65 -1.39
N ASP A 216 10.75 -5.64 -2.19
CA ASP A 216 12.13 -5.38 -1.75
C ASP A 216 12.44 -3.88 -1.67
N ALA A 217 11.56 -3.01 -2.16
CA ALA A 217 11.68 -1.56 -1.99
C ALA A 217 11.27 -1.13 -0.57
N ASP A 218 11.98 -0.15 -0.01
CA ASP A 218 11.75 0.38 1.33
C ASP A 218 11.66 1.92 1.30
N PRO A 219 10.47 2.51 1.53
CA PRO A 219 9.17 1.84 1.69
C PRO A 219 8.66 1.27 0.35
N ILE A 220 7.66 0.38 0.40
CA ILE A 220 6.94 -0.05 -0.80
C ILE A 220 6.36 1.20 -1.50
N PRO A 221 6.56 1.36 -2.83
CA PRO A 221 6.05 2.52 -3.55
C PRO A 221 4.54 2.67 -3.39
N ALA A 222 4.09 3.87 -3.04
CA ALA A 222 2.67 4.18 -2.89
C ALA A 222 1.86 3.90 -4.18
N ASP A 223 2.52 3.95 -5.33
CA ASP A 223 1.99 3.73 -6.67
C ASP A 223 2.33 2.33 -7.22
N PHE A 224 2.60 1.33 -6.37
CA PHE A 224 3.00 -0.03 -6.78
C PHE A 224 2.10 -0.71 -7.83
N ALA A 225 0.86 -0.25 -8.00
CA ALA A 225 -0.09 -0.74 -9.00
C ALA A 225 0.15 -0.17 -10.42
N ASP A 226 1.01 0.84 -10.58
CA ASP A 226 1.35 1.42 -11.88
C ASP A 226 1.99 0.37 -12.81
N ASP A 227 1.54 0.32 -14.07
CA ASP A 227 2.01 -0.62 -15.07
C ASP A 227 3.53 -0.56 -15.32
N ALA A 228 4.19 0.56 -14.98
CA ALA A 228 5.64 0.68 -15.06
C ALA A 228 6.40 -0.33 -14.18
N TYR A 229 5.79 -0.83 -13.10
CA TYR A 229 6.39 -1.85 -12.22
C TYR A 229 6.14 -3.28 -12.68
N TRP A 230 5.23 -3.50 -13.63
CA TRP A 230 4.74 -4.84 -14.01
C TRP A 230 5.10 -5.17 -15.46
N PRO A 231 5.32 -6.45 -15.78
CA PRO A 231 5.62 -6.85 -17.15
C PRO A 231 4.39 -6.68 -18.06
N ALA A 232 4.63 -6.36 -19.33
CA ALA A 232 3.58 -6.33 -20.34
C ALA A 232 2.98 -7.74 -20.56
N ALA A 233 1.67 -7.80 -20.80
CA ALA A 233 0.94 -9.04 -21.02
C ALA A 233 0.83 -9.42 -22.51
N LEU A 234 1.93 -9.29 -23.28
CA LEU A 234 1.98 -9.55 -24.72
C LEU A 234 3.07 -10.57 -25.06
N TYR A 235 2.68 -11.66 -25.70
CA TYR A 235 3.56 -12.75 -26.12
C TYR A 235 3.32 -13.10 -27.59
N SER A 236 4.38 -13.43 -28.31
CA SER A 236 4.30 -13.86 -29.72
C SER A 236 4.68 -15.34 -29.82
N PRO A 237 4.03 -16.12 -30.71
CA PRO A 237 4.56 -17.43 -31.08
C PRO A 237 5.95 -17.23 -31.70
N VAL A 238 6.90 -18.06 -31.34
CA VAL A 238 8.19 -18.13 -32.05
C VAL A 238 7.89 -18.66 -33.44
N ALA A 239 8.39 -17.95 -34.46
CA ALA A 239 8.24 -18.31 -35.87
C ALA A 239 8.99 -19.61 -36.23
#